data_AF-A0A179UNQ5-F1
#
_entry.id   AF-A0A179UNQ5-F1
#
_cell.length_a   1.000
_cell.length_b   1.000
_cell.length_c   1.000
_cell.angle_alpha   90.00
_cell.angle_beta   90.00
_cell.angle_gamma   90.00
#
_symmetry.space_group_name_H-M   'P 1'
#
loop_
_entity.id
_entity.type
_entity.pdbx_description
1 polymer ?
#
loop_
_entity_poly.entity_id
_entity_poly.type
_entity_poly.pdbx_seq_one_letter_code
_entity_poly.pdbx_strand_id
1 'polypeptide(L)'
;MALSRIRDENLFISGIMSLSNKSALMKANITHIVSVLRLNPDEERFESFEHLQIPVDDVSDEDLFRHFPTTNAFIKSGLDSGGGVLVHCAMGKSRSATVCIAFLLHRDPGALTPWAALELIRQSRPLCEPNGGFQEQLELYHKMGCPDNVTDHPLYKRWVYERALEESVACGRAPEIELVRFEDECAEPSNKTDESTEIKCRKCRRKLATLPFIIPHTPQTDKRLPRGHTIPEGPCAHIFLHPLTWMRPSLFPEQDSSSPAANSADEYKYTPEAPLSGRLTCPNSACGANIGKFAWQGMKCSCGNWVVPAIGLARARVDVVDSVVRRGTIDASAGIRVPARIGGVAGGGVGGGASTAADPAGGRGLL
;
A
#
# COMPACT_ATOMS: atom_id res chain seq x y z
N MET A 1 -36.35 18.25 12.25
CA MET A 1 -35.10 17.65 12.78
C MET A 1 -35.47 16.41 13.59
N ALA A 2 -35.60 15.26 12.92
CA ALA A 2 -36.15 14.05 13.53
C ALA A 2 -35.04 13.07 13.95
N LEU A 3 -35.27 12.42 15.09
CA LEU A 3 -34.63 11.15 15.47
C LEU A 3 -35.15 10.09 14.50
N SER A 4 -34.27 9.50 13.68
CA SER A 4 -34.65 8.59 12.60
C SER A 4 -34.22 7.17 12.96
N ARG A 5 -35.15 6.21 12.98
CA ARG A 5 -34.85 4.79 13.25
C ARG A 5 -34.36 4.10 11.98
N ILE A 6 -33.24 3.38 12.07
CA ILE A 6 -32.66 2.64 10.95
C ILE A 6 -33.22 1.21 10.98
N ARG A 7 -33.98 0.84 9.93
CA ARG A 7 -34.63 -0.47 9.79
C ARG A 7 -35.55 -0.80 11.00
N ASP A 8 -35.70 -2.09 11.29
CA ASP A 8 -36.47 -2.60 12.42
C ASP A 8 -35.64 -2.68 13.72
N GLU A 9 -34.39 -2.25 13.71
CA GLU A 9 -33.51 -2.26 14.89
C GLU A 9 -33.75 -1.05 15.79
N ASN A 10 -33.38 -1.14 17.07
CA ASN A 10 -33.36 0.02 17.96
C ASN A 10 -32.11 0.90 17.72
N LEU A 11 -31.68 1.05 16.46
CA LEU A 11 -30.58 1.92 16.05
C LEU A 11 -31.14 3.21 15.45
N PHE A 12 -30.65 4.36 15.92
CA PHE A 12 -31.16 5.67 15.53
C PHE A 12 -30.06 6.60 15.07
N ILE A 13 -30.40 7.49 14.13
CA ILE A 13 -29.52 8.54 13.61
C ILE A 13 -30.16 9.93 13.72
N SER A 14 -29.38 10.93 14.13
CA SER A 14 -29.86 12.31 14.22
C SER A 14 -28.74 13.35 14.10
N GLY A 15 -29.14 14.63 14.05
CA GLY A 15 -28.24 15.75 14.33
C GLY A 15 -28.20 16.08 15.83
N ILE A 16 -27.32 16.99 16.22
CA ILE A 16 -27.04 17.35 17.62
C ILE A 16 -28.28 17.95 18.33
N MET A 17 -29.13 18.68 17.60
CA MET A 17 -30.33 19.32 18.17
C MET A 17 -31.34 18.31 18.75
N SER A 18 -31.29 17.04 18.34
CA SER A 18 -32.16 16.00 18.89
C SER A 18 -31.82 15.64 20.34
N LEU A 19 -30.59 15.92 20.80
CA LEU A 19 -30.18 15.68 22.19
C LEU A 19 -30.96 16.54 23.19
N SER A 20 -31.43 17.72 22.78
CA SER A 20 -32.21 18.61 23.65
C SER A 20 -33.61 18.06 23.97
N ASN A 21 -34.10 17.06 23.22
CA ASN A 21 -35.42 16.48 23.41
C ASN A 21 -35.35 15.17 24.20
N LYS A 22 -35.12 15.26 25.52
CA LYS A 22 -35.05 14.10 26.43
C LYS A 22 -36.30 13.21 26.35
N SER A 23 -37.50 13.80 26.19
CA SER A 23 -38.75 13.04 26.06
C SER A 23 -38.76 12.11 24.83
N ALA A 24 -38.26 12.58 23.69
CA ALA A 24 -38.16 11.77 22.49
C ALA A 24 -37.14 10.62 22.64
N LEU A 25 -36.00 10.87 23.31
CA LEU A 25 -35.00 9.84 23.60
C LEU A 25 -35.55 8.75 24.51
N MET A 26 -36.24 9.14 25.59
CA MET A 26 -36.87 8.19 26.53
C MET A 26 -37.99 7.38 25.85
N LYS A 27 -38.82 8.02 25.01
CA LYS A 27 -39.88 7.32 24.25
C LYS A 27 -39.30 6.30 23.26
N ALA A 28 -38.12 6.57 22.72
CA ALA A 28 -37.40 5.65 21.84
C ALA A 28 -36.55 4.61 22.60
N ASN A 29 -36.65 4.57 23.94
CA ASN A 29 -35.86 3.70 24.82
C ASN A 29 -34.35 3.82 24.58
N ILE A 30 -33.85 5.03 24.27
CA ILE A 30 -32.43 5.26 24.09
C ILE A 30 -31.71 5.06 25.43
N THR A 31 -30.66 4.26 25.43
CA THR A 31 -29.81 3.98 26.59
C THR A 31 -28.35 4.32 26.29
N HIS A 32 -27.94 4.26 25.02
CA HIS A 32 -26.57 4.50 24.58
C HIS A 32 -26.54 5.60 23.52
N ILE A 33 -25.54 6.48 23.60
CA ILE A 33 -25.34 7.59 22.67
C ILE A 33 -23.90 7.57 22.15
N VAL A 34 -23.75 7.59 20.83
CA VAL A 34 -22.47 7.78 20.13
C VAL A 34 -22.44 9.19 19.53
N SER A 35 -21.55 10.04 20.04
CA SER A 35 -21.30 11.39 19.55
C SER A 35 -20.08 11.41 18.63
N VAL A 36 -20.32 11.53 17.32
CA VAL A 36 -19.25 11.57 16.30
C VAL A 36 -18.97 13.03 15.92
N LEU A 37 -18.43 13.78 16.87
CA LEU A 37 -18.00 15.18 16.77
C LEU A 37 -17.25 15.59 18.04
N ARG A 38 -16.45 16.65 17.96
CA ARG A 38 -15.89 17.30 19.15
C ARG A 38 -17.00 18.00 19.93
N LEU A 39 -17.25 17.56 21.15
CA LEU A 39 -18.11 18.20 22.12
C LEU A 39 -17.27 18.66 23.30
N ASN A 40 -17.66 19.79 23.89
CA ASN A 40 -17.20 20.15 25.22
C ASN A 40 -17.80 19.18 26.24
N PRO A 41 -17.04 18.82 27.29
CA PRO A 41 -17.57 18.03 28.39
C PRO A 41 -18.68 18.83 29.06
N ASP A 42 -19.92 18.44 28.78
CA ASP A 42 -21.12 19.00 29.37
C ASP A 42 -21.87 17.81 29.93
N GLU A 43 -21.43 17.39 31.12
CA GLU A 43 -21.73 16.10 31.73
C GLU A 43 -23.25 15.90 31.91
N GLU A 44 -23.99 16.97 32.23
CA GLU A 44 -25.44 16.95 32.52
C GLU A 44 -26.33 16.47 31.35
N ARG A 45 -25.86 16.60 30.11
CA ARG A 45 -26.64 16.18 28.92
C ARG A 45 -26.67 14.66 28.75
N PHE A 46 -25.67 13.97 29.30
CA PHE A 46 -25.43 12.55 29.06
C PHE A 46 -25.58 11.69 30.32
N GLU A 47 -25.78 12.27 31.51
CA GLU A 47 -25.89 11.54 32.80
C GLU A 47 -26.83 10.32 32.79
N SER A 48 -27.89 10.35 31.98
CA SER A 48 -28.89 9.27 31.91
C SER A 48 -28.58 8.20 30.84
N PHE A 49 -27.45 8.30 30.15
CA PHE A 49 -27.09 7.45 29.02
C PHE A 49 -25.64 6.98 29.12
N GLU A 50 -25.35 5.77 28.64
CA GLU A 50 -23.97 5.42 28.33
C GLU A 50 -23.53 6.23 27.11
N HIS A 51 -22.38 6.90 27.21
CA HIS A 51 -21.94 7.86 26.21
C HIS A 51 -20.54 7.54 25.69
N LEU A 52 -20.44 7.40 24.37
CA LEU A 52 -19.18 7.28 23.64
C LEU A 52 -18.98 8.51 22.74
N GLN A 53 -17.90 9.26 22.97
CA GLN A 53 -17.53 10.39 22.14
C GLN A 53 -16.33 10.02 21.24
N ILE A 54 -16.50 10.24 19.93
CA ILE A 54 -15.43 10.15 18.93
C ILE A 54 -15.14 11.58 18.42
N PRO A 55 -14.02 12.21 18.82
CA PRO A 55 -13.73 13.60 18.54
C PRO A 55 -13.12 13.79 17.14
N VAL A 56 -13.97 13.84 16.11
CA VAL A 56 -13.58 13.93 14.69
C VAL A 56 -14.39 14.98 13.94
N ASP A 57 -13.71 15.69 13.03
CA ASP A 57 -14.32 16.70 12.18
C ASP A 57 -14.89 16.13 10.87
N ASP A 58 -15.74 16.90 10.20
CA ASP A 58 -16.43 16.46 8.98
C ASP A 58 -15.65 16.84 7.72
N VAL A 59 -14.40 16.38 7.65
CA VAL A 59 -13.50 16.66 6.54
C VAL A 59 -12.99 15.35 5.96
N SER A 60 -12.59 15.36 4.69
CA SER A 60 -12.20 14.14 3.95
C SER A 60 -10.88 13.54 4.42
N ASP A 61 -10.11 14.29 5.19
CA ASP A 61 -8.80 13.90 5.70
C ASP A 61 -8.80 13.32 7.12
N GLU A 62 -9.95 13.35 7.81
CA GLU A 62 -10.11 12.74 9.13
C GLU A 62 -10.17 11.22 9.05
N ASP A 63 -9.50 10.55 9.98
CA ASP A 63 -9.49 9.09 10.10
C ASP A 63 -10.57 8.63 11.08
N LEU A 64 -11.78 8.48 10.57
CA LEU A 64 -12.88 7.86 11.31
C LEU A 64 -12.76 6.32 11.30
N PHE A 65 -12.01 5.78 10.33
CA PHE A 65 -11.83 4.35 10.08
C PHE A 65 -11.26 3.60 11.30
N ARG A 66 -10.24 4.17 11.96
CA ARG A 66 -9.65 3.57 13.18
C ARG A 66 -10.65 3.37 14.31
N HIS A 67 -11.77 4.10 14.31
CA HIS A 67 -12.78 4.07 15.38
C HIS A 67 -13.91 3.07 15.13
N PHE A 68 -14.01 2.48 13.93
CA PHE A 68 -15.08 1.53 13.60
C PHE A 68 -15.18 0.37 14.60
N PRO A 69 -14.09 -0.30 15.03
CA PRO A 69 -14.18 -1.36 16.04
C PRO A 69 -14.83 -0.90 17.35
N THR A 70 -14.37 0.23 17.88
CA THR A 70 -14.88 0.79 19.15
C THR A 70 -16.36 1.17 19.03
N THR A 71 -16.74 1.85 17.94
CA THR A 71 -18.14 2.25 17.73
C THR A 71 -19.04 1.04 17.49
N ASN A 72 -18.58 0.05 16.73
CA ASN A 72 -19.36 -1.15 16.43
C ASN A 72 -19.61 -1.96 17.70
N ALA A 73 -18.58 -2.16 18.53
CA ALA A 73 -18.70 -2.85 19.81
C ALA A 73 -19.67 -2.13 20.76
N PHE A 74 -19.58 -0.80 20.84
CA PHE A 74 -20.47 0.01 21.68
C PHE A 74 -21.93 -0.04 21.20
N ILE A 75 -22.16 0.09 19.90
CA ILE A 75 -23.51 -0.03 19.31
C ILE A 75 -24.06 -1.43 19.56
N LYS A 76 -23.27 -2.47 19.34
CA LYS A 76 -23.67 -3.85 19.59
C LYS A 76 -24.06 -4.08 21.06
N SER A 77 -23.24 -3.60 22.00
CA SER A 77 -23.53 -3.70 23.45
C SER A 77 -24.87 -3.06 23.80
N GLY A 78 -25.13 -1.86 23.29
CA GLY A 78 -26.38 -1.15 23.54
C GLY A 78 -27.60 -1.88 22.98
N LEU A 79 -27.50 -2.43 21.77
CA LEU A 79 -28.59 -3.22 21.16
C LEU A 79 -28.81 -4.56 21.88
N ASP A 80 -27.74 -5.26 22.26
CA ASP A 80 -27.80 -6.55 22.96
C ASP A 80 -28.41 -6.41 24.37
N SER A 81 -28.27 -5.25 25.00
CA SER A 81 -28.92 -4.92 26.27
C SER A 81 -30.45 -4.71 26.16
N GLY A 82 -31.01 -4.77 24.96
CA GLY A 82 -32.42 -4.46 24.67
C GLY A 82 -32.74 -2.97 24.63
N GLY A 83 -31.73 -2.11 24.79
CA GLY A 83 -31.82 -0.67 24.68
C GLY A 83 -31.81 -0.15 23.24
N GLY A 84 -32.07 1.14 23.08
CA GLY A 84 -31.86 1.88 21.84
C GLY A 84 -30.52 2.60 21.83
N VAL A 85 -29.90 2.64 20.66
CA VAL A 85 -28.62 3.32 20.43
C VAL A 85 -28.83 4.50 19.49
N LEU A 86 -28.40 5.69 19.91
CA LEU A 86 -28.41 6.89 19.08
C LEU A 86 -26.99 7.21 18.60
N VAL A 87 -26.78 7.24 17.29
CA VAL A 87 -25.56 7.76 16.67
C VAL A 87 -25.84 9.15 16.09
N HIS A 88 -25.13 10.17 16.54
CA HIS A 88 -25.34 11.52 16.05
C HIS A 88 -24.03 12.25 15.73
N CYS A 89 -24.14 13.26 14.88
CA CYS A 89 -23.09 14.26 14.65
C CYS A 89 -23.72 15.65 14.71
N ALA A 90 -23.16 16.66 14.02
CA ALA A 90 -23.77 17.99 13.95
C ALA A 90 -25.12 17.95 13.21
N MET A 91 -25.12 17.51 11.95
CA MET A 91 -26.33 17.49 11.10
C MET A 91 -27.01 16.12 11.01
N GLY A 92 -26.34 15.06 11.44
CA GLY A 92 -26.78 13.69 11.19
C GLY A 92 -26.70 13.31 9.71
N LYS A 93 -25.67 13.80 8.99
CA LYS A 93 -25.53 13.66 7.53
C LYS A 93 -24.37 12.75 7.14
N SER A 94 -23.16 13.11 7.58
CA SER A 94 -21.91 12.49 7.13
C SER A 94 -21.32 11.58 8.21
N ARG A 95 -20.56 12.11 9.18
CA ARG A 95 -19.93 11.35 10.30
C ARG A 95 -20.79 10.26 10.96
N SER A 96 -22.00 10.62 11.42
CA SER A 96 -22.90 9.66 12.06
C SER A 96 -23.44 8.62 11.09
N ALA A 97 -23.66 8.99 9.83
CA ALA A 97 -24.06 8.04 8.79
C ALA A 97 -22.92 7.07 8.50
N THR A 98 -21.68 7.54 8.44
CA THR A 98 -20.49 6.68 8.27
C THR A 98 -20.41 5.63 9.37
N VAL A 99 -20.56 6.01 10.64
CA VAL A 99 -20.55 5.05 11.76
C VAL A 99 -21.71 4.05 11.67
N CYS A 100 -22.92 4.50 11.34
CA CYS A 100 -24.05 3.58 11.14
C CYS A 100 -23.79 2.60 9.98
N ILE A 101 -23.21 3.06 8.87
CA ILE A 101 -22.86 2.20 7.73
C ILE A 101 -21.81 1.18 8.15
N ALA A 102 -20.73 1.61 8.82
CA ALA A 102 -19.68 0.72 9.31
C ALA A 102 -20.24 -0.38 10.22
N PHE A 103 -21.18 -0.04 11.10
CA PHE A 103 -21.87 -1.01 11.95
C PHE A 103 -22.70 -2.02 11.12
N LEU A 104 -23.51 -1.53 10.17
CA LEU A 104 -24.32 -2.39 9.30
C LEU A 104 -23.47 -3.36 8.47
N LEU A 105 -22.33 -2.89 7.95
CA LEU A 105 -21.38 -3.71 7.20
C LEU A 105 -20.72 -4.78 8.09
N HIS A 106 -20.36 -4.41 9.31
CA HIS A 106 -19.73 -5.31 10.26
C HIS A 106 -20.70 -6.37 10.82
N ARG A 107 -21.97 -6.03 11.00
CA ARG A 107 -22.99 -6.94 11.50
C ARG A 107 -23.29 -8.08 10.50
N ASP A 108 -23.34 -7.76 9.21
CA ASP A 108 -23.57 -8.74 8.15
C ASP A 108 -22.48 -8.67 7.06
N PRO A 109 -21.24 -9.12 7.34
CA PRO A 109 -20.13 -9.01 6.39
C PRO A 109 -20.46 -9.74 5.08
N GLY A 110 -20.35 -9.01 3.96
CA GLY A 110 -20.60 -9.53 2.62
C GLY A 110 -22.07 -9.56 2.18
N ALA A 111 -23.03 -9.29 3.07
CA ALA A 111 -24.44 -9.17 2.69
C ALA A 111 -24.80 -7.76 2.17
N LEU A 112 -24.06 -6.74 2.61
CA LEU A 112 -24.27 -5.34 2.25
C LEU A 112 -22.99 -4.74 1.69
N THR A 113 -23.14 -3.96 0.61
CA THR A 113 -22.10 -3.03 0.16
C THR A 113 -22.26 -1.70 0.90
N PRO A 114 -21.21 -0.85 0.99
CA PRO A 114 -21.31 0.48 1.58
C PRO A 114 -22.46 1.31 0.99
N TRP A 115 -22.65 1.18 -0.33
CA TRP A 115 -23.73 1.86 -1.02
C TRP A 115 -25.12 1.33 -0.62
N ALA A 116 -25.31 0.02 -0.57
CA ALA A 116 -26.58 -0.58 -0.14
C ALA A 116 -26.92 -0.20 1.31
N ALA A 117 -25.92 -0.18 2.20
CA ALA A 117 -26.10 0.25 3.58
C ALA A 117 -26.48 1.75 3.70
N LEU A 118 -25.88 2.63 2.88
CA LEU A 118 -26.27 4.04 2.83
C LEU A 118 -27.73 4.20 2.37
N GLU A 119 -28.16 3.47 1.33
CA GLU A 119 -29.54 3.52 0.85
C GLU A 119 -30.54 3.02 1.89
N LEU A 120 -30.20 2.01 2.68
CA LEU A 120 -31.02 1.57 3.82
C LEU A 120 -31.22 2.69 4.85
N ILE A 121 -30.17 3.44 5.18
CA ILE A 121 -30.28 4.56 6.12
C ILE A 121 -31.14 5.68 5.51
N ARG A 122 -30.98 5.95 4.21
CA ARG A 122 -31.72 7.00 3.48
C ARG A 122 -33.23 6.79 3.44
N GLN A 123 -33.72 5.56 3.56
CA GLN A 123 -35.14 5.28 3.72
C GLN A 123 -35.74 5.99 4.93
N SER A 124 -34.98 6.10 6.03
CA SER A 124 -35.39 6.80 7.24
C SER A 124 -34.91 8.26 7.27
N ARG A 125 -33.75 8.54 6.65
CA ARG A 125 -33.10 9.85 6.67
C ARG A 125 -32.48 10.20 5.31
N PRO A 126 -33.26 10.75 4.35
CA PRO A 126 -32.81 10.95 2.96
C PRO A 126 -31.60 11.84 2.77
N LEU A 127 -31.32 12.74 3.72
CA LEU A 127 -30.20 13.68 3.67
C LEU A 127 -28.84 13.06 3.99
N CYS A 128 -28.78 11.78 4.39
CA CYS A 128 -27.52 11.10 4.71
C CYS A 128 -26.62 11.00 3.47
N GLU A 129 -25.36 11.40 3.63
CA GLU A 129 -24.35 11.42 2.59
C GLU A 129 -22.99 11.66 3.26
N PRO A 130 -22.22 10.58 3.54
CA PRO A 130 -20.84 10.67 3.98
C PRO A 130 -20.00 11.49 2.99
N ASN A 131 -19.01 12.24 3.50
CA ASN A 131 -18.04 12.92 2.64
C ASN A 131 -17.17 11.90 1.86
N GLY A 132 -16.46 12.37 0.82
CA GLY A 132 -15.67 11.49 -0.05
C GLY A 132 -14.62 10.64 0.68
N GLY A 133 -13.89 11.23 1.63
CA GLY A 133 -12.89 10.50 2.41
C GLY A 133 -13.50 9.41 3.29
N PHE A 134 -14.67 9.66 3.87
CA PHE A 134 -15.41 8.64 4.62
C PHE A 134 -15.99 7.55 3.73
N GLN A 135 -16.40 7.87 2.48
CA GLN A 135 -16.82 6.84 1.52
C GLN A 135 -15.67 5.91 1.18
N GLU A 136 -14.47 6.45 0.89
CA GLU A 136 -13.26 5.65 0.65
C GLU A 136 -12.91 4.75 1.85
N GLN A 137 -13.03 5.26 3.07
CA GLN A 137 -12.81 4.49 4.30
C GLN A 137 -13.80 3.32 4.44
N LEU A 138 -15.08 3.53 4.11
CA LEU A 138 -16.10 2.47 4.13
C LEU A 138 -15.86 1.41 3.04
N GLU A 139 -15.45 1.83 1.84
CA GLU A 139 -15.08 0.91 0.76
C GLU A 139 -13.88 0.05 1.17
N LEU A 140 -12.88 0.67 1.78
CA LEU A 140 -11.70 -0.04 2.28
C LEU A 140 -12.09 -1.01 3.39
N TYR A 141 -12.94 -0.61 4.33
CA TYR A 141 -13.43 -1.49 5.39
C TYR A 141 -14.19 -2.70 4.84
N HIS A 142 -15.07 -2.50 3.87
CA HIS A 142 -15.77 -3.57 3.18
C HIS A 142 -14.80 -4.51 2.45
N LYS A 143 -13.81 -3.96 1.73
CA LYS A 143 -12.77 -4.74 1.04
C LYS A 143 -11.91 -5.57 2.00
N MET A 144 -11.73 -5.10 3.23
CA MET A 144 -11.03 -5.81 4.31
C MET A 144 -11.87 -6.94 4.92
N GLY A 145 -13.14 -7.09 4.55
CA GLY A 145 -14.04 -8.07 5.17
C GLY A 145 -14.58 -7.63 6.53
N CYS A 146 -14.57 -6.32 6.82
CA CYS A 146 -15.08 -5.73 8.04
C CYS A 146 -14.49 -6.29 9.36
N PRO A 147 -13.15 -6.34 9.53
CA PRO A 147 -12.50 -6.97 10.67
C PRO A 147 -12.73 -6.20 11.99
N ASP A 148 -12.58 -6.90 13.11
CA ASP A 148 -12.56 -6.29 14.46
C ASP A 148 -11.31 -5.46 14.72
N ASN A 149 -10.17 -5.86 14.15
CA ASN A 149 -8.93 -5.09 14.23
C ASN A 149 -8.61 -4.47 12.86
N VAL A 150 -8.91 -3.18 12.73
CA VAL A 150 -8.67 -2.40 11.52
C VAL A 150 -7.21 -1.95 11.43
N THR A 151 -6.62 -1.50 12.55
CA THR A 151 -5.31 -0.82 12.56
C THR A 151 -4.15 -1.71 12.18
N ASP A 152 -4.25 -3.02 12.46
CA ASP A 152 -3.21 -3.97 12.09
C ASP A 152 -3.29 -4.47 10.65
N HIS A 153 -4.41 -4.23 9.98
CA HIS A 153 -4.65 -4.78 8.66
C HIS A 153 -3.72 -4.17 7.59
N PRO A 154 -3.12 -4.98 6.68
CA PRO A 154 -2.17 -4.48 5.69
C PRO A 154 -2.70 -3.38 4.78
N LEU A 155 -4.00 -3.42 4.44
CA LEU A 155 -4.65 -2.39 3.63
C LEU A 155 -4.83 -1.06 4.39
N TYR A 156 -5.15 -1.11 5.68
CA TYR A 156 -5.25 0.10 6.51
C TYR A 156 -3.87 0.74 6.68
N LYS A 157 -2.85 -0.05 7.03
CA LYS A 157 -1.46 0.44 7.14
C LYS A 157 -0.97 1.10 5.85
N ARG A 158 -1.33 0.55 4.69
CA ARG A 158 -1.01 1.16 3.39
C ARG A 158 -1.76 2.48 3.17
N TRP A 159 -3.06 2.53 3.48
CA TRP A 159 -3.85 3.74 3.36
C TRP A 159 -3.34 4.88 4.27
N VAL A 160 -2.97 4.58 5.52
CA VAL A 160 -2.34 5.55 6.42
C VAL A 160 -1.01 6.06 5.86
N TYR A 161 -0.17 5.14 5.36
CA TYR A 161 1.11 5.50 4.74
C TYR A 161 0.96 6.42 3.53
N GLU A 162 0.03 6.10 2.61
CA GLU A 162 -0.21 6.89 1.40
C GLU A 162 -0.64 8.32 1.74
N ARG A 163 -1.51 8.48 2.74
CA ARG A 163 -1.96 9.80 3.22
C ARG A 163 -0.85 10.59 3.90
N ALA A 164 -0.11 9.94 4.79
CA ALA A 164 1.04 10.56 5.46
C ALA A 164 2.10 11.02 4.44
N LEU A 165 2.30 10.23 3.39
CA LEU A 165 3.20 10.58 2.30
C LEU A 165 2.67 11.78 1.50
N GLU A 166 1.40 11.80 1.14
CA GLU A 166 0.78 12.91 0.41
C GLU A 166 0.90 14.23 1.20
N GLU A 167 0.57 14.20 2.49
CA GLU A 167 0.71 15.36 3.39
C GLU A 167 2.17 15.84 3.48
N SER A 168 3.10 14.90 3.68
CA SER A 168 4.53 15.22 3.75
C SER A 168 5.01 15.88 2.46
N VAL A 169 4.63 15.34 1.30
CA VAL A 169 4.97 15.88 -0.01
C VAL A 169 4.34 17.26 -0.22
N ALA A 170 3.09 17.47 0.19
CA ALA A 170 2.41 18.76 0.09
C ALA A 170 3.10 19.85 0.93
N CYS A 171 3.64 19.50 2.09
CA CYS A 171 4.44 20.40 2.93
C CYS A 171 5.91 20.51 2.49
N GLY A 172 6.33 19.78 1.45
CA GLY A 172 7.73 19.75 1.02
C GLY A 172 8.66 19.14 2.07
N ARG A 173 8.21 18.11 2.79
CA ARG A 173 8.96 17.36 3.80
C ARG A 173 9.02 15.87 3.46
N ALA A 174 9.96 15.15 4.07
CA ALA A 174 9.99 13.70 4.05
C ALA A 174 9.02 13.15 5.12
N PRO A 175 8.38 11.99 4.88
CA PRO A 175 7.53 11.37 5.88
C PRO A 175 8.34 10.90 7.09
N GLU A 176 7.71 10.86 8.25
CA GLU A 176 8.28 10.29 9.47
C GLU A 176 8.48 8.78 9.30
N ILE A 177 9.59 8.24 9.84
CA ILE A 177 9.95 6.82 9.67
C ILE A 177 8.85 5.87 10.18
N GLU A 178 8.16 6.27 11.25
CA GLU A 178 7.10 5.48 11.91
C GLU A 178 5.87 5.33 11.03
N LEU A 179 5.66 6.26 10.10
CA LEU A 179 4.56 6.26 9.14
C LEU A 179 4.95 5.57 7.82
N VAL A 180 6.25 5.35 7.57
CA VAL A 180 6.71 4.67 6.35
C VAL A 180 6.46 3.18 6.42
N ARG A 181 5.71 2.67 5.44
CA ARG A 181 5.47 1.24 5.29
C ARG A 181 6.59 0.57 4.49
N PHE A 182 7.36 -0.30 5.15
CA PHE A 182 8.36 -1.15 4.51
C PHE A 182 7.71 -2.46 4.04
N GLU A 183 7.66 -2.69 2.72
CA GLU A 183 6.87 -3.81 2.15
C GLU A 183 7.41 -5.19 2.54
N ASP A 184 8.72 -5.33 2.76
CA ASP A 184 9.36 -6.58 3.14
C ASP A 184 9.09 -7.00 4.60
N GLU A 185 8.64 -6.10 5.46
CA GLU A 185 8.27 -6.43 6.85
C GLU A 185 6.81 -6.88 6.99
N CYS A 186 5.98 -6.49 6.03
CA CYS A 186 4.57 -6.84 5.99
C CYS A 186 4.29 -8.06 5.10
N ALA A 187 5.30 -8.55 4.38
CA ALA A 187 5.17 -9.73 3.55
C ALA A 187 5.17 -10.98 4.44
N GLU A 188 4.05 -11.70 4.46
CA GLU A 188 4.01 -13.04 5.05
C GLU A 188 5.09 -13.92 4.40
N PRO A 189 5.78 -14.79 5.17
CA PRO A 189 6.72 -15.76 4.62
C PRO A 189 5.95 -16.80 3.80
N SER A 190 5.53 -16.43 2.59
CA SER A 190 4.83 -17.32 1.69
C SER A 190 5.73 -18.50 1.33
N ASN A 191 5.19 -19.70 1.55
CA ASN A 191 5.76 -20.96 1.11
C ASN A 191 5.87 -20.96 -0.43
N LYS A 192 7.12 -21.00 -0.91
CA LYS A 192 7.59 -21.43 -2.25
C LYS A 192 6.55 -21.50 -3.38
N THR A 193 6.67 -20.58 -4.34
CA THR A 193 6.79 -20.94 -5.76
C THR A 193 7.90 -20.12 -6.42
N ASP A 194 8.64 -20.82 -7.25
CA ASP A 194 10.02 -20.61 -7.71
C ASP A 194 10.06 -19.76 -9.00
N GLU A 195 9.39 -18.60 -9.00
CA GLU A 195 9.24 -17.75 -10.20
C GLU A 195 9.21 -16.27 -9.81
N SER A 196 10.33 -15.73 -9.33
CA SER A 196 10.44 -14.29 -9.08
C SER A 196 11.64 -13.70 -9.80
N THR A 197 11.38 -12.63 -10.56
CA THR A 197 12.44 -11.77 -11.10
C THR A 197 13.17 -11.13 -9.93
N GLU A 198 14.48 -11.38 -9.83
CA GLU A 198 15.35 -10.82 -8.80
C GLU A 198 16.13 -9.62 -9.35
N ILE A 199 16.27 -8.59 -8.53
CA ILE A 199 17.14 -7.44 -8.82
C ILE A 199 18.39 -7.55 -7.95
N LYS A 200 19.57 -7.57 -8.59
CA LYS A 200 20.87 -7.73 -7.93
C LYS A 200 21.77 -6.54 -8.20
N CYS A 201 22.62 -6.19 -7.24
CA CYS A 201 23.66 -5.19 -7.43
C CYS A 201 24.68 -5.67 -8.49
N ARG A 202 24.98 -4.85 -9.50
CA ARG A 202 25.90 -5.24 -10.58
C ARG A 202 27.35 -5.43 -10.11
N LYS A 203 27.77 -4.73 -9.05
CA LYS A 203 29.15 -4.78 -8.51
C LYS A 203 29.40 -6.03 -7.64
N CYS A 204 28.47 -6.39 -6.77
CA CYS A 204 28.67 -7.46 -5.78
C CYS A 204 27.63 -8.60 -5.84
N ARG A 205 26.68 -8.53 -6.78
CA ARG A 205 25.58 -9.50 -6.98
C ARG A 205 24.65 -9.72 -5.78
N ARG A 206 24.75 -8.90 -4.73
CA ARG A 206 23.81 -8.86 -3.59
C ARG A 206 22.38 -8.62 -4.09
N LYS A 207 21.42 -9.43 -3.64
CA LYS A 207 19.99 -9.25 -3.89
C LYS A 207 19.49 -7.96 -3.23
N LEU A 208 18.80 -7.12 -4.00
CA LEU A 208 18.26 -5.83 -3.57
C LEU A 208 16.73 -5.87 -3.47
N ALA A 209 16.05 -6.49 -4.44
CA ALA A 209 14.59 -6.56 -4.46
C ALA A 209 14.11 -7.75 -5.31
N THR A 210 12.81 -8.02 -5.23
CA THR A 210 12.08 -9.02 -6.02
C THR A 210 10.86 -8.36 -6.69
N LEU A 211 10.29 -9.01 -7.70
CA LEU A 211 9.15 -8.49 -8.49
C LEU A 211 7.98 -7.90 -7.66
N PRO A 212 7.53 -8.52 -6.54
CA PRO A 212 6.41 -7.99 -5.76
C PRO A 212 6.63 -6.58 -5.19
N PHE A 213 7.88 -6.14 -5.07
CA PHE A 213 8.23 -4.83 -4.51
C PHE A 213 8.44 -3.76 -5.59
N ILE A 214 8.26 -4.10 -6.88
CA ILE A 214 8.43 -3.17 -8.00
C ILE A 214 7.14 -2.37 -8.20
N ILE A 215 7.26 -1.04 -8.24
CA ILE A 215 6.17 -0.15 -8.61
C ILE A 215 6.08 -0.09 -10.15
N PRO A 216 5.03 -0.66 -10.76
CA PRO A 216 4.88 -0.64 -12.20
C PRO A 216 4.58 0.78 -12.68
N HIS A 217 5.17 1.15 -13.81
CA HIS A 217 4.87 2.40 -14.50
C HIS A 217 5.01 2.18 -16.00
N THR A 218 3.98 2.56 -16.75
CA THR A 218 3.91 2.39 -18.20
C THR A 218 4.29 3.68 -18.93
N PRO A 219 4.77 3.63 -20.18
CA PRO A 219 4.94 4.84 -20.97
C PRO A 219 3.61 5.58 -21.14
N GLN A 220 3.61 6.89 -20.92
CA GLN A 220 2.42 7.71 -21.07
C GLN A 220 2.12 7.86 -22.57
N THR A 221 1.06 7.20 -23.06
CA THR A 221 0.74 7.20 -24.50
C THR A 221 0.12 8.51 -25.00
N ASP A 222 -0.41 9.37 -24.13
CA ASP A 222 -1.49 10.27 -24.56
C ASP A 222 -1.55 11.69 -23.96
N LYS A 223 -0.42 12.33 -23.60
CA LYS A 223 -0.42 13.77 -23.30
C LYS A 223 0.74 14.48 -23.97
N ARG A 224 0.43 15.60 -24.66
CA ARG A 224 1.35 16.48 -25.41
C ARG A 224 2.69 16.62 -24.70
N LEU A 225 3.68 15.86 -25.16
CA LEU A 225 5.06 16.01 -24.71
C LEU A 225 5.50 17.46 -25.00
N PRO A 226 6.23 18.12 -24.09
CA PRO A 226 6.83 19.41 -24.39
C PRO A 226 7.68 19.29 -25.67
N ARG A 227 7.59 20.31 -26.55
CA ARG A 227 8.24 20.28 -27.87
C ARG A 227 9.72 19.88 -27.75
N GLY A 228 10.12 18.80 -28.43
CA GLY A 228 11.51 18.31 -28.46
C GLY A 228 11.81 17.06 -27.62
N HIS A 229 10.83 16.51 -26.89
CA HIS A 229 11.03 15.27 -26.12
C HIS A 229 10.29 14.09 -26.79
N THR A 230 11.05 13.09 -27.24
CA THR A 230 10.53 11.77 -27.61
C THR A 230 10.61 10.83 -26.39
N ILE A 231 9.60 9.97 -26.22
CA ILE A 231 9.67 8.89 -25.23
C ILE A 231 10.63 7.84 -25.79
N PRO A 232 11.68 7.43 -25.06
CA PRO A 232 12.60 6.40 -25.54
C PRO A 232 11.86 5.07 -25.77
N GLU A 233 12.03 4.47 -26.93
CA GLU A 233 11.63 3.07 -27.17
C GLU A 233 12.56 2.16 -26.36
N GLY A 234 12.02 1.50 -25.33
CA GLY A 234 12.77 0.59 -24.47
C GLY A 234 12.42 0.66 -22.98
N PRO A 235 13.10 -0.14 -22.14
CA PRO A 235 12.84 -0.18 -20.71
C PRO A 235 13.29 1.11 -20.02
N CYS A 236 12.50 1.55 -19.03
CA CYS A 236 12.76 2.77 -18.27
C CYS A 236 14.14 2.78 -17.60
N ALA A 237 14.81 3.93 -17.55
CA ALA A 237 16.16 4.03 -16.97
C ALA A 237 16.24 3.66 -15.47
N HIS A 238 15.11 3.77 -14.75
CA HIS A 238 15.00 3.44 -13.34
C HIS A 238 13.96 2.33 -13.13
N ILE A 239 14.21 1.48 -12.14
CA ILE A 239 13.23 0.54 -11.59
C ILE A 239 12.79 1.11 -10.25
N PHE A 240 11.52 1.51 -10.15
CA PHE A 240 10.97 2.05 -8.91
C PHE A 240 10.52 0.93 -8.00
N LEU A 241 10.79 1.10 -6.71
CA LEU A 241 10.48 0.13 -5.67
C LEU A 241 9.65 0.81 -4.58
N HIS A 242 8.84 0.01 -3.90
CA HIS A 242 8.38 0.39 -2.57
C HIS A 242 9.57 0.51 -1.60
N PRO A 243 9.43 1.27 -0.49
CA PRO A 243 10.44 1.27 0.56
C PRO A 243 10.71 -0.15 1.07
N LEU A 244 12.00 -0.53 1.13
CA LEU A 244 12.45 -1.79 1.70
C LEU A 244 13.35 -1.56 2.90
N THR A 245 13.37 -2.47 3.87
CA THR A 245 14.07 -2.30 5.14
C THR A 245 15.55 -1.96 4.97
N TRP A 246 16.23 -2.56 3.99
CA TRP A 246 17.66 -2.28 3.74
C TRP A 246 17.93 -0.83 3.27
N MET A 247 16.90 -0.10 2.80
CA MET A 247 17.02 1.29 2.35
C MET A 247 17.00 2.28 3.52
N ARG A 248 16.59 1.86 4.72
CA ARG A 248 16.46 2.74 5.91
C ARG A 248 17.65 3.66 6.13
N PRO A 249 18.91 3.19 6.13
CA PRO A 249 20.04 4.07 6.39
C PRO A 249 20.24 5.17 5.33
N SER A 250 19.75 4.97 4.11
CA SER A 250 19.78 5.99 3.06
C SER A 250 18.59 6.96 3.15
N LEU A 251 17.42 6.46 3.55
CA LEU A 251 16.19 7.26 3.67
C LEU A 251 16.15 8.09 4.97
N PHE A 252 16.75 7.56 6.05
CA PHE A 252 16.72 8.09 7.41
C PHE A 252 18.11 7.97 8.06
N PRO A 253 19.12 8.74 7.61
CA PRO A 253 20.52 8.57 8.04
C PRO A 253 20.83 8.96 9.49
N GLU A 254 19.99 9.77 10.14
CA GLU A 254 20.27 10.36 11.47
C GLU A 254 19.49 9.72 12.63
N GLN A 255 18.76 8.62 12.39
CA GLN A 255 17.91 7.97 13.40
C GLN A 255 18.48 6.66 13.97
N ASP A 256 19.76 6.37 13.75
CA ASP A 256 20.43 5.27 14.44
C ASP A 256 20.41 5.52 15.96
N SER A 257 19.95 4.50 16.69
CA SER A 257 19.48 4.47 18.08
C SER A 257 20.54 4.74 19.17
N SER A 258 21.48 5.64 18.93
CA SER A 258 22.55 6.02 19.87
C SER A 258 22.55 7.50 20.26
N SER A 259 21.53 8.26 19.88
CA SER A 259 21.34 9.62 20.42
C SER A 259 20.81 9.50 21.85
N PRO A 260 21.54 10.00 22.87
CA PRO A 260 21.12 9.87 24.27
C PRO A 260 19.77 10.53 24.48
N ALA A 261 18.88 9.85 25.20
CA ALA A 261 17.65 10.43 25.71
C ALA A 261 18.00 11.74 26.42
N ALA A 262 17.63 12.86 25.81
CA ALA A 262 17.79 14.17 26.41
C ALA A 262 16.86 14.20 27.64
N ASN A 263 17.45 14.01 28.82
CA ASN A 263 16.81 14.28 30.09
C ASN A 263 16.70 15.80 30.26
N SER A 264 15.69 16.42 29.65
CA SER A 264 15.27 17.78 29.98
C SER A 264 13.78 17.93 29.78
N ALA A 265 13.08 18.35 30.83
CA ALA A 265 11.63 18.51 30.91
C ALA A 265 11.06 19.66 30.06
N ASP A 266 11.76 20.09 29.00
CA ASP A 266 11.26 21.02 28.00
C ASP A 266 10.95 20.24 26.71
N GLU A 267 9.66 19.94 26.56
CA GLU A 267 9.06 19.04 25.60
C GLU A 267 8.97 19.65 24.19
N TYR A 268 10.11 19.74 23.49
CA TYR A 268 10.14 19.81 22.02
C TYR A 268 11.20 18.83 21.53
N LYS A 269 10.78 17.60 21.26
CA LYS A 269 11.62 16.55 20.68
C LYS A 269 11.90 16.91 19.23
N TYR A 270 12.96 17.67 18.97
CA TYR A 270 13.42 17.95 17.61
C TYR A 270 13.95 16.65 17.00
N THR A 271 13.09 15.97 16.23
CA THR A 271 13.52 14.88 15.35
C THR A 271 14.14 15.50 14.11
N PRO A 272 15.42 15.26 13.80
CA PRO A 272 16.01 15.79 12.57
C PRO A 272 15.19 15.34 11.36
N GLU A 273 14.78 16.30 10.53
CA GLU A 273 13.96 16.04 9.36
C GLU A 273 14.72 15.15 8.37
N ALA A 274 14.08 14.07 7.92
CA ALA A 274 14.68 13.18 6.95
C ALA A 274 14.92 13.91 5.61
N PRO A 275 15.99 13.57 4.87
CA PRO A 275 16.31 14.22 3.61
C PRO A 275 15.19 14.00 2.58
N LEU A 276 14.78 15.05 1.88
CA LEU A 276 13.77 14.98 0.81
C LEU A 276 14.19 14.12 -0.37
N SER A 277 15.49 14.06 -0.66
CA SER A 277 16.07 13.26 -1.73
C SER A 277 17.50 12.88 -1.41
N GLY A 278 17.98 11.81 -2.03
CA GLY A 278 19.32 11.31 -1.77
C GLY A 278 19.73 10.15 -2.68
N ARG A 279 20.88 9.56 -2.36
CA ARG A 279 21.46 8.42 -3.10
C ARG A 279 21.12 7.13 -2.37
N LEU A 280 20.87 6.06 -3.13
CA LEU A 280 20.74 4.72 -2.59
C LEU A 280 22.08 3.99 -2.76
N THR A 281 22.64 3.51 -1.64
CA THR A 281 23.88 2.74 -1.63
C THR A 281 23.59 1.26 -1.44
N CYS A 282 24.47 0.41 -1.99
CA CYS A 282 24.36 -1.03 -1.81
C CYS A 282 24.52 -1.38 -0.31
N PRO A 283 23.62 -2.19 0.27
CA PRO A 283 23.67 -2.54 1.70
C PRO A 283 24.84 -3.47 2.06
N ASN A 284 25.56 -3.99 1.07
CA ASN A 284 26.82 -4.68 1.32
C ASN A 284 27.91 -3.66 1.67
N SER A 285 28.36 -3.65 2.92
CA SER A 285 29.35 -2.73 3.46
C SER A 285 30.69 -2.75 2.70
N ALA A 286 31.10 -3.91 2.16
CA ALA A 286 32.29 -4.02 1.33
C ALA A 286 32.09 -3.44 -0.10
N CYS A 287 30.84 -3.33 -0.57
CA CYS A 287 30.53 -2.87 -1.91
C CYS A 287 30.43 -1.34 -1.97
N GLY A 288 29.59 -0.75 -1.11
CA GLY A 288 29.33 0.70 -1.02
C GLY A 288 28.87 1.38 -2.32
N ALA A 289 28.53 0.62 -3.37
CA ALA A 289 28.24 1.20 -4.67
C ALA A 289 26.95 2.03 -4.65
N ASN A 290 26.96 3.17 -5.31
CA ASN A 290 25.73 3.89 -5.64
C ASN A 290 24.92 3.09 -6.67
N ILE A 291 23.75 2.63 -6.26
CA ILE A 291 22.85 1.78 -7.05
C ILE A 291 21.59 2.50 -7.52
N GLY A 292 21.34 3.72 -7.02
CA GLY A 292 20.10 4.43 -7.31
C GLY A 292 19.97 5.74 -6.55
N LYS A 293 18.75 6.25 -6.52
CA LYS A 293 18.39 7.48 -5.81
C LYS A 293 16.97 7.42 -5.32
N PHE A 294 16.66 8.26 -4.34
CA PHE A 294 15.29 8.47 -3.88
C PHE A 294 14.91 9.95 -3.90
N ALA A 295 13.62 10.24 -4.04
CA ALA A 295 13.01 11.54 -3.84
C ALA A 295 11.58 11.36 -3.33
N TRP A 296 11.29 11.85 -2.12
CA TRP A 296 9.97 11.73 -1.51
C TRP A 296 8.91 12.53 -2.28
N GLN A 297 9.28 13.69 -2.81
CA GLN A 297 8.43 14.53 -3.68
C GLN A 297 8.19 13.91 -5.07
N GLY A 298 8.81 12.77 -5.35
CA GLY A 298 8.70 12.08 -6.62
C GLY A 298 9.68 12.55 -7.69
N MET A 299 9.62 11.87 -8.82
CA MET A 299 10.43 12.20 -9.98
C MET A 299 9.76 11.75 -11.28
N LYS A 300 10.08 12.44 -12.36
CA LYS A 300 9.67 12.02 -13.71
C LYS A 300 10.54 10.88 -14.21
N CYS A 301 9.90 9.76 -14.55
CA CYS A 301 10.55 8.65 -15.22
C CYS A 301 10.87 8.99 -16.69
N SER A 302 11.84 8.28 -17.28
CA SER A 302 12.15 8.38 -18.71
C SER A 302 10.95 8.03 -19.62
N CYS A 303 9.96 7.30 -19.12
CA CYS A 303 8.74 6.98 -19.85
C CYS A 303 7.67 8.10 -19.83
N GLY A 304 7.91 9.18 -19.07
CA GLY A 304 6.99 10.28 -18.91
C GLY A 304 6.19 10.29 -17.59
N ASN A 305 6.00 9.14 -16.95
CA ASN A 305 5.22 9.05 -15.72
C ASN A 305 5.91 9.73 -14.53
N TRP A 306 5.13 10.43 -13.72
CA TRP A 306 5.54 10.92 -12.41
C TRP A 306 5.31 9.81 -11.38
N VAL A 307 6.34 9.49 -10.59
CA VAL A 307 6.28 8.44 -9.56
C VAL A 307 6.52 9.08 -8.19
N VAL A 308 5.65 8.81 -7.22
CA VAL A 308 5.70 9.29 -5.83
C VAL A 308 5.38 8.12 -4.89
N PRO A 309 6.23 7.80 -3.89
CA PRO A 309 7.57 8.35 -3.73
C PRO A 309 8.49 7.75 -4.79
N ALA A 310 9.47 8.51 -5.24
CA ALA A 310 10.39 8.05 -6.25
C ALA A 310 11.60 7.35 -5.61
N ILE A 311 11.50 6.05 -5.33
CA ILE A 311 12.63 5.26 -4.83
C ILE A 311 13.11 4.34 -5.95
N GLY A 312 14.16 4.76 -6.66
CA GLY A 312 14.53 4.19 -7.95
C GLY A 312 15.95 3.59 -7.98
N LEU A 313 16.06 2.33 -8.39
CA LEU A 313 17.33 1.70 -8.75
C LEU A 313 17.68 2.05 -10.20
N ALA A 314 18.93 2.46 -10.45
CA ALA A 314 19.40 2.78 -11.79
C ALA A 314 19.68 1.48 -12.56
N ARG A 315 18.99 1.24 -13.69
CA ARG A 315 19.16 0.01 -14.49
C ARG A 315 20.61 -0.27 -14.88
N ALA A 316 21.40 0.76 -15.13
CA ALA A 316 22.83 0.59 -15.47
C ALA A 316 23.68 0.00 -14.32
N ARG A 317 23.19 0.08 -13.07
CA ARG A 317 23.90 -0.31 -11.84
C ARG A 317 23.39 -1.62 -11.21
N VAL A 318 22.35 -2.21 -11.79
CA VAL A 318 21.71 -3.43 -11.29
C VAL A 318 21.51 -4.44 -12.41
N ASP A 319 21.44 -5.71 -12.06
CA ASP A 319 21.08 -6.80 -12.97
C ASP A 319 19.68 -7.30 -12.60
N VAL A 320 18.85 -7.48 -13.62
CA VAL A 320 17.52 -8.11 -13.49
C VAL A 320 17.68 -9.55 -13.95
N VAL A 321 17.47 -10.49 -13.03
CA VAL A 321 17.64 -11.92 -13.28
C VAL A 321 16.29 -12.59 -13.15
N ASP A 322 15.83 -13.19 -14.24
CA ASP A 322 14.64 -14.01 -14.23
C ASP A 322 15.00 -15.45 -13.82
N SER A 323 14.27 -16.02 -12.87
CA SER A 323 14.45 -17.41 -12.41
C SER A 323 13.97 -18.42 -13.47
N VAL A 324 13.15 -17.99 -14.44
CA VAL A 324 12.54 -18.84 -15.47
C VAL A 324 13.54 -19.31 -16.55
N VAL A 325 14.73 -18.71 -16.66
CA VAL A 325 15.76 -19.21 -17.58
C VAL A 325 16.42 -20.44 -16.96
N ARG A 326 15.81 -21.62 -17.18
CA ARG A 326 16.53 -22.90 -17.15
C ARG A 326 17.84 -22.67 -17.89
N ARG A 327 18.97 -22.94 -17.23
CA ARG A 327 20.26 -23.09 -17.90
C ARG A 327 19.99 -23.98 -19.11
N GLY A 328 20.01 -23.39 -20.30
CA GLY A 328 20.00 -24.17 -21.52
C GLY A 328 21.09 -25.21 -21.34
N THR A 329 20.72 -26.49 -21.46
CA THR A 329 21.67 -27.56 -21.73
C THR A 329 22.69 -26.99 -22.69
N ILE A 330 23.94 -26.95 -22.24
CA ILE A 330 25.07 -26.52 -23.04
C ILE A 330 25.06 -27.44 -24.24
N ASP A 331 24.52 -26.97 -25.35
CA ASP A 331 24.59 -27.70 -26.60
C ASP A 331 26.08 -27.75 -26.95
N ALA A 332 26.61 -28.97 -27.03
CA ALA A 332 28.02 -29.24 -27.21
C ALA A 332 28.45 -28.96 -28.66
N SER A 333 28.22 -27.73 -29.13
CA SER A 333 28.57 -27.26 -30.47
C SER A 333 29.20 -25.87 -30.49
N ALA A 334 29.54 -25.31 -29.32
CA ALA A 334 30.42 -24.15 -29.24
C ALA A 334 31.89 -24.59 -29.38
N GLY A 335 32.40 -24.51 -30.62
CA GLY A 335 33.78 -24.85 -30.98
C GLY A 335 34.82 -24.11 -30.13
N ILE A 336 35.45 -24.85 -29.22
CA ILE A 336 36.69 -24.44 -28.55
C ILE A 336 37.80 -24.46 -29.62
N ARG A 337 38.27 -23.30 -30.06
CA ARG A 337 39.51 -23.20 -30.85
C ARG A 337 40.69 -23.48 -29.92
N VAL A 338 41.24 -24.68 -30.05
CA VAL A 338 42.49 -25.09 -29.39
C VAL A 338 43.67 -24.40 -30.08
N PRO A 339 44.68 -23.85 -29.37
CA PRO A 339 45.84 -23.26 -30.01
C PRO A 339 46.72 -24.32 -30.68
N ALA A 340 47.32 -23.96 -31.82
CA ALA A 340 48.20 -24.84 -32.60
C ALA A 340 49.43 -25.26 -31.80
N ARG A 341 49.63 -26.58 -31.63
CA ARG A 341 50.90 -27.14 -31.17
C ARG A 341 51.89 -27.20 -32.32
N ILE A 342 53.04 -26.56 -32.10
CA ILE A 342 54.22 -26.56 -32.96
C ILE A 342 54.96 -27.89 -32.84
N GLY A 343 55.20 -28.55 -33.98
CA GLY A 343 56.40 -29.32 -34.31
C GLY A 343 56.58 -30.71 -33.67
N GLY A 344 56.67 -31.75 -34.51
CA GLY A 344 57.17 -33.05 -34.06
C GLY A 344 57.05 -34.23 -35.01
N VAL A 345 57.88 -34.24 -36.05
CA VAL A 345 58.58 -35.41 -36.66
C VAL A 345 57.77 -36.50 -37.40
N ALA A 346 58.34 -36.86 -38.55
CA ALA A 346 57.88 -37.76 -39.59
C ALA A 346 58.09 -39.26 -39.32
N GLY A 347 57.37 -40.07 -40.12
CA GLY A 347 57.51 -41.52 -40.30
C GLY A 347 56.11 -42.12 -40.45
N GLY A 348 55.61 -42.54 -41.61
CA GLY A 348 56.21 -43.42 -42.61
C GLY A 348 55.42 -44.74 -42.57
N GLY A 349 54.50 -44.97 -43.51
CA GLY A 349 53.72 -46.20 -43.57
C GLY A 349 52.67 -46.19 -44.68
N VAL A 350 52.79 -47.15 -45.60
CA VAL A 350 52.18 -47.24 -46.93
C VAL A 350 50.97 -48.19 -46.93
N GLY A 351 50.02 -47.94 -47.84
CA GLY A 351 49.03 -48.90 -48.36
C GLY A 351 47.59 -48.56 -47.96
N GLY A 352 46.58 -48.50 -48.83
CA GLY A 352 46.42 -48.84 -50.24
C GLY A 352 44.93 -49.18 -50.47
N GLY A 353 44.37 -48.81 -51.62
CA GLY A 353 43.16 -49.47 -52.17
C GLY A 353 41.86 -48.65 -52.29
N ALA A 354 41.53 -48.32 -53.54
CA ALA A 354 40.21 -48.33 -54.24
C ALA A 354 38.98 -47.68 -53.54
N SER A 355 38.40 -46.59 -54.05
CA SER A 355 37.49 -46.48 -55.22
C SER A 355 36.37 -47.53 -55.30
N THR A 356 35.12 -47.06 -55.12
CA THR A 356 33.93 -47.12 -56.01
C THR A 356 32.69 -46.93 -55.15
N ALA A 357 31.98 -45.81 -55.24
CA ALA A 357 30.86 -45.56 -56.17
C ALA A 357 29.61 -46.41 -55.88
N ALA A 358 28.53 -45.77 -55.42
CA ALA A 358 27.15 -45.97 -55.88
C ALA A 358 26.15 -45.18 -55.00
N ASP A 359 25.68 -44.08 -55.57
CA ASP A 359 24.32 -43.51 -55.51
C ASP A 359 23.20 -44.58 -55.68
N PRO A 360 21.88 -44.26 -55.71
CA PRO A 360 21.15 -43.09 -55.20
C PRO A 360 19.76 -43.44 -54.58
N ALA A 361 19.00 -42.38 -54.27
CA ALA A 361 17.56 -42.21 -54.57
C ALA A 361 16.48 -42.50 -53.50
N GLY A 362 15.56 -41.53 -53.43
CA GLY A 362 14.17 -41.66 -52.99
C GLY A 362 13.94 -41.12 -51.58
N GLY A 363 13.30 -39.99 -51.33
CA GLY A 363 12.27 -39.28 -52.09
C GLY A 363 10.94 -39.33 -51.32
N ARG A 364 10.30 -38.16 -51.15
CA ARG A 364 8.97 -37.88 -50.55
C ARG A 364 8.96 -37.88 -49.01
N GLY A 365 8.53 -36.84 -48.30
CA GLY A 365 7.59 -35.78 -48.61
C GLY A 365 6.25 -36.09 -47.96
N LEU A 366 5.79 -35.23 -47.04
CA LEU A 366 4.42 -34.70 -46.93
C LEU A 366 4.22 -33.99 -45.58
N LEU A 367 3.72 -32.75 -45.73
CA LEU A 367 2.85 -31.96 -44.84
C LEU A 367 3.39 -31.46 -43.50
#